data_AF-A0A7S0PY34-F1
#
_entry.id   AF-A0A7S0PY34-F1
#
_cell.length_a   1.000
_cell.length_b   1.000
_cell.length_c   1.000
_cell.angle_alpha   90.00
_cell.angle_beta   90.00
_cell.angle_gamma   90.00
#
_symmetry.space_group_name_H-M   'P 1'
#
loop_
_entity.id
_entity.type
_entity.pdbx_description
1 polymer ?
#
loop_
_entity_poly.entity_id
_entity_poly.type
_entity_poly.pdbx_seq_one_letter_code
_entity_poly.pdbx_strand_id
1 'polypeptide(L)'
;AGLAMGLVMLGSGSPKALEEMLGYAHDTAHEKILRGLAIGIALTMYGREEEADSLVTALLHDADPILRYGAMYTVAFAYACTASNPALRRLLHVAVSDVSDDVRRAAVIAIGFVLAGTPTQCPRVVKLLAESYNPHVRYGSALAVGISCTGSASKEALDLLTPMLSDPVDYVRQGALLATSMVLMQSSDHKDESRLSEHRKHLQRVVADKHEDSMTKFGAIVATGLLDAGGRNVSISLLSKSGTRIMPAIVGMGVFTHFWFWHPFTLFVSLAFHPTAAIGLNENLQMPQWRLKSDAPPSAYAYPPPTCTEKKETEKAAPTAVLSISLKAAKAKAKADAAKASDADMDVDKAEEERKAKELEAQLAARDAMLTAIDELKAKGSVPAAVYAKLTA
;
A
#
# COMPACT_ATOMS: atom_id res chain seq x y z
N ALA A 1 1.39 31.57 2.22
CA ALA A 1 2.24 32.36 3.14
C ALA A 1 2.43 31.63 4.46
N GLY A 2 1.39 31.40 5.27
CA GLY A 2 1.49 30.76 6.60
C GLY A 2 2.33 29.47 6.63
N LEU A 3 2.03 28.51 5.74
CA LEU A 3 2.80 27.26 5.63
C LEU A 3 4.28 27.51 5.31
N ALA A 4 4.58 28.41 4.38
CA ALA A 4 5.95 28.73 3.99
C ALA A 4 6.75 29.39 5.11
N MET A 5 6.11 30.27 5.91
CA MET A 5 6.74 30.85 7.10
C MET A 5 7.10 29.76 8.11
N GLY A 6 6.19 28.81 8.35
CA GLY A 6 6.47 27.65 9.21
C GLY A 6 7.59 26.75 8.69
N LEU A 7 7.71 26.57 7.36
CA LEU A 7 8.80 25.81 6.75
C LEU A 7 10.16 26.52 6.86
N VAL A 8 10.19 27.85 6.72
CA VAL A 8 11.42 28.64 6.90
C VAL A 8 11.84 28.66 8.36
N MET A 9 10.88 28.72 9.28
CA MET A 9 11.09 28.82 10.71
C MET A 9 10.98 27.48 11.45
N LEU A 10 11.15 26.38 10.73
CA LEU A 10 10.95 25.02 11.22
C LEU A 10 11.87 24.71 12.40
N GLY A 11 11.28 24.38 13.56
CA GLY A 11 12.02 24.10 14.80
C GLY A 11 12.76 25.31 15.43
N SER A 12 12.60 26.52 14.88
CA SER A 12 13.27 27.71 15.42
C SER A 12 12.71 28.18 16.75
N GLY A 13 11.41 27.92 17.00
CA GLY A 13 10.79 28.26 18.27
C GLY A 13 10.75 29.75 18.61
N SER A 14 10.88 30.63 17.63
CA SER A 14 10.96 32.07 17.87
C SER A 14 9.65 32.62 18.46
N PRO A 15 9.67 33.24 19.66
CA PRO A 15 8.46 33.76 20.29
C PRO A 15 7.84 34.89 19.47
N LYS A 16 8.67 35.75 18.87
CA LYS A 16 8.19 36.86 18.03
C LYS A 16 7.36 36.38 16.84
N ALA A 17 7.84 35.34 16.15
CA ALA A 17 7.10 34.80 15.01
C ALA A 17 5.80 34.11 15.43
N LEU A 18 5.82 33.42 16.57
CA LEU A 18 4.61 32.81 17.15
C LEU A 18 3.57 33.88 17.51
N GLU A 19 3.97 34.95 18.19
CA GLU A 19 3.10 36.05 18.57
C GLU A 19 2.52 36.78 17.35
N GLU A 20 3.34 37.07 16.32
CA GLU A 20 2.87 37.71 15.09
C GLU A 20 1.92 36.79 14.30
N MET A 21 2.22 35.49 14.20
CA MET A 21 1.35 34.53 13.50
C MET A 21 0.03 34.29 14.24
N LEU A 22 0.05 34.25 15.58
CA LEU A 22 -1.16 34.13 16.41
C LEU A 22 -2.01 35.40 16.39
N GLY A 23 -1.38 36.57 16.54
CA GLY A 23 -2.08 37.85 16.46
C GLY A 23 -2.79 38.00 15.12
N TYR A 24 -2.07 37.73 14.02
CA TYR A 24 -2.67 37.79 12.69
C TYR A 24 -3.72 36.69 12.45
N ALA A 25 -3.59 35.51 13.08
CA ALA A 25 -4.59 34.47 13.02
C ALA A 25 -5.94 34.94 13.60
N HIS A 26 -5.93 35.62 14.75
CA HIS A 26 -7.13 36.17 15.38
C HIS A 26 -7.78 37.31 14.59
N ASP A 27 -6.97 38.12 13.88
CA ASP A 27 -7.48 39.25 13.10
C ASP A 27 -8.15 38.79 11.78
N THR A 28 -7.82 37.59 11.29
CA THR A 28 -8.28 37.13 9.97
C THR A 28 -9.54 36.27 10.03
N ALA A 29 -10.55 36.63 9.23
CA ALA A 29 -11.76 35.82 9.06
C ALA A 29 -11.64 34.73 7.98
N HIS A 30 -10.52 34.68 7.24
CA HIS A 30 -10.36 33.77 6.11
C HIS A 30 -9.82 32.40 6.54
N GLU A 31 -10.67 31.38 6.44
CA GLU A 31 -10.38 29.99 6.83
C GLU A 31 -9.07 29.42 6.27
N LYS A 32 -8.77 29.66 4.98
CA LYS A 32 -7.55 29.16 4.33
C LYS A 32 -6.28 29.81 4.89
N ILE A 33 -6.36 31.08 5.26
CA ILE A 33 -5.25 31.81 5.87
C ILE A 33 -5.03 31.27 7.28
N LEU A 34 -6.12 31.13 8.06
CA LEU A 34 -6.09 30.62 9.41
C LEU A 34 -5.52 29.19 9.49
N ARG A 35 -5.97 28.28 8.61
CA ARG A 35 -5.41 26.90 8.51
C ARG A 35 -3.93 26.93 8.13
N GLY A 36 -3.53 27.79 7.19
CA GLY A 36 -2.14 27.93 6.79
C GLY A 36 -1.24 28.44 7.91
N LEU A 37 -1.74 29.36 8.75
CA LEU A 37 -1.04 29.87 9.92
C LEU A 37 -1.01 28.83 11.04
N ALA A 38 -2.10 28.11 11.30
CA ALA A 38 -2.18 27.06 12.30
C ALA A 38 -1.14 25.96 12.07
N ILE A 39 -0.99 25.49 10.83
CA ILE A 39 0.06 24.52 10.47
C ILE A 39 1.44 25.18 10.54
N GLY A 40 1.57 26.43 10.12
CA GLY A 40 2.83 27.17 10.20
C GLY A 40 3.35 27.27 11.63
N ILE A 41 2.49 27.63 12.57
CA ILE A 41 2.75 27.66 14.02
C ILE A 41 3.18 26.28 14.50
N ALA A 42 2.45 25.22 14.12
CA ALA A 42 2.79 23.85 14.48
C ALA A 42 4.21 23.44 14.01
N LEU A 43 4.61 23.84 12.81
CA LEU A 43 5.94 23.57 12.26
C LEU A 43 7.06 24.30 13.03
N THR A 44 6.82 25.53 13.50
CA THR A 44 7.85 26.26 14.26
C THR A 44 8.25 25.57 15.57
N MET A 45 7.36 24.73 16.13
CA MET A 45 7.58 23.96 17.36
C MET A 45 8.08 22.53 17.14
N TYR A 46 8.53 22.20 15.92
CA TYR A 46 9.08 20.88 15.62
C TYR A 46 10.23 20.51 16.57
N GLY A 47 10.09 19.37 17.27
CA GLY A 47 11.13 18.81 18.14
C GLY A 47 11.37 19.54 19.47
N ARG A 48 10.52 20.50 19.86
CA ARG A 48 10.66 21.28 21.10
C ARG A 48 9.99 20.67 22.34
N GLU A 49 9.33 19.52 22.19
CA GLU A 49 8.74 18.72 23.29
C GLU A 49 8.01 19.58 24.33
N GLU A 50 8.45 19.60 25.59
CA GLU A 50 7.79 20.30 26.70
C GLU A 50 7.68 21.82 26.52
N GLU A 51 8.57 22.45 25.76
CA GLU A 51 8.50 23.90 25.52
C GLU A 51 7.25 24.30 24.72
N ALA A 52 6.69 23.35 23.95
CA ALA A 52 5.47 23.55 23.18
C ALA A 52 4.19 23.44 24.04
N ASP A 53 4.25 22.91 25.26
CA ASP A 53 3.05 22.63 26.08
C ASP A 53 2.28 23.88 26.48
N SER A 54 3.00 24.97 26.74
CA SER A 54 2.40 26.27 27.07
C SER A 54 1.54 26.78 25.90
N LEU A 55 2.10 26.76 24.69
CA LEU A 55 1.43 27.15 23.46
C LEU A 55 0.24 26.23 23.14
N VAL A 56 0.41 24.91 23.27
CA VAL A 56 -0.66 23.93 23.02
C VAL A 56 -1.83 24.17 23.98
N THR A 57 -1.54 24.44 25.25
CA THR A 57 -2.58 24.70 26.25
C THR A 57 -3.32 26.00 25.92
N ALA A 58 -2.61 27.05 25.51
CA ALA A 58 -3.24 28.31 25.07
C ALA A 58 -4.17 28.08 23.86
N LEU A 59 -3.67 27.40 22.82
CA LEU A 59 -4.44 27.10 21.60
C LEU A 59 -5.66 26.19 21.85
N LEU A 60 -5.60 25.32 22.86
CA LEU A 60 -6.72 24.43 23.21
C LEU A 60 -7.90 25.16 23.87
N HIS A 61 -7.64 26.25 24.59
CA HIS A 61 -8.68 27.07 25.22
C HIS A 61 -9.29 28.10 24.24
N ASP A 62 -8.79 28.14 23.02
CA ASP A 62 -9.27 29.04 21.99
C ASP A 62 -10.70 28.69 21.53
N ALA A 63 -11.49 29.73 21.25
CA ALA A 63 -12.83 29.58 20.70
C ALA A 63 -12.79 29.02 19.26
N ASP A 64 -11.76 29.38 18.49
CA ASP A 64 -11.66 29.01 17.08
C ASP A 64 -11.24 27.55 16.88
N PRO A 65 -12.07 26.71 16.22
CA PRO A 65 -11.75 25.30 16.01
C PRO A 65 -10.47 25.09 15.18
N ILE A 66 -10.08 26.05 14.35
CA ILE A 66 -8.90 25.95 13.47
C ILE A 66 -7.61 26.14 14.26
N LEU A 67 -7.64 26.95 15.32
CA LEU A 67 -6.51 27.10 16.23
C LEU A 67 -6.35 25.87 17.12
N ARG A 68 -7.47 25.29 17.59
CA ARG A 68 -7.46 23.97 18.27
C ARG A 68 -6.97 22.85 17.35
N TYR A 69 -7.32 22.89 16.07
CA TYR A 69 -6.79 21.99 15.04
C TYR A 69 -5.27 22.13 14.91
N GLY A 70 -4.77 23.38 14.85
CA GLY A 70 -3.34 23.69 14.89
C GLY A 70 -2.66 23.12 16.13
N ALA A 71 -3.27 23.21 17.30
CA ALA A 71 -2.76 22.66 18.56
C ALA A 71 -2.44 21.16 18.46
N MET A 72 -3.31 20.38 17.79
CA MET A 72 -3.10 18.93 17.62
C MET A 72 -1.87 18.63 16.76
N TYR A 73 -1.67 19.41 15.69
CA TYR A 73 -0.47 19.29 14.86
C TYR A 73 0.78 19.82 15.55
N THR A 74 0.66 20.84 16.41
CA THR A 74 1.77 21.31 17.26
C THR A 74 2.24 20.19 18.18
N VAL A 75 1.32 19.45 18.81
CA VAL A 75 1.66 18.25 19.61
C VAL A 75 2.30 17.18 18.71
N ALA A 76 1.73 16.93 17.52
CA ALA A 76 2.26 15.93 16.59
C ALA A 76 3.72 16.20 16.19
N PHE A 77 4.07 17.45 15.88
CA PHE A 77 5.43 17.84 15.47
C PHE A 77 6.39 18.03 16.65
N ALA A 78 5.91 18.50 17.80
CA ALA A 78 6.74 18.65 19.00
C ALA A 78 7.16 17.27 19.56
N TYR A 79 6.24 16.32 19.61
CA TYR A 79 6.45 14.96 20.15
C TYR A 79 6.58 13.88 19.07
N ALA A 80 6.98 14.26 17.85
CA ALA A 80 7.15 13.30 16.77
C ALA A 80 8.15 12.19 17.15
N CYS A 81 7.73 10.92 17.00
CA CYS A 81 8.52 9.71 17.29
C CYS A 81 9.04 9.57 18.73
N THR A 82 8.53 10.31 19.73
CA THR A 82 9.00 10.20 21.13
C THR A 82 8.22 9.19 21.96
N ALA A 83 7.04 8.76 21.49
CA ALA A 83 6.11 7.89 22.24
C ALA A 83 5.75 8.43 23.65
N SER A 84 5.64 9.74 23.80
CA SER A 84 5.31 10.42 25.07
C SER A 84 3.89 10.13 25.54
N ASN A 85 3.75 9.55 26.74
CA ASN A 85 2.45 9.25 27.35
C ASN A 85 1.60 10.49 27.69
N PRO A 86 2.15 11.60 28.24
CA PRO A 86 1.40 12.83 28.45
C PRO A 86 0.78 13.38 27.17
N ALA A 87 1.54 13.41 26.07
CA ALA A 87 1.06 13.86 24.77
C ALA A 87 -0.08 12.97 24.25
N LEU A 88 0.08 11.64 24.35
CA LEU A 88 -0.96 10.69 23.96
C LEU A 88 -2.25 10.84 24.77
N ARG A 89 -2.15 11.02 26.09
CA ARG A 89 -3.32 11.23 26.95
C ARG A 89 -4.07 12.50 26.57
N ARG A 90 -3.34 13.59 26.25
CA ARG A 90 -3.93 14.85 25.80
C ARG A 90 -4.64 14.69 24.46
N LEU A 91 -3.99 14.06 23.48
CA LEU A 91 -4.59 13.80 22.16
C LEU A 91 -5.84 12.93 22.25
N LEU A 92 -5.81 11.85 23.04
CA LEU A 92 -6.97 10.98 23.24
C LEU A 92 -8.12 11.70 23.93
N HIS A 93 -7.83 12.55 24.91
CA HIS A 93 -8.86 13.35 25.58
C HIS A 93 -9.54 14.31 24.59
N VAL A 94 -8.76 15.05 23.79
CA VAL A 94 -9.30 16.01 22.80
C VAL A 94 -10.08 15.30 21.69
N ALA A 95 -9.62 14.11 21.26
CA ALA A 95 -10.31 13.30 20.24
C ALA A 95 -11.76 12.92 20.62
N VAL A 96 -12.06 12.85 21.93
CA VAL A 96 -13.40 12.51 22.44
C VAL A 96 -14.17 13.75 22.91
N SER A 97 -13.48 14.70 23.55
CA SER A 97 -14.11 15.84 24.23
C SER A 97 -14.45 17.03 23.33
N ASP A 98 -13.68 17.29 22.25
CA ASP A 98 -13.95 18.45 21.39
C ASP A 98 -15.26 18.28 20.63
N VAL A 99 -15.93 19.37 20.28
CA VAL A 99 -17.18 19.36 19.51
C VAL A 99 -16.91 19.29 18.00
N SER A 100 -15.77 19.82 17.55
CA SER A 100 -15.42 19.91 16.14
C SER A 100 -14.81 18.63 15.59
N ASP A 101 -15.40 18.12 14.51
CA ASP A 101 -14.92 16.92 13.80
C ASP A 101 -13.51 17.09 13.20
N ASP A 102 -13.16 18.31 12.79
CA ASP A 102 -11.83 18.62 12.26
C ASP A 102 -10.75 18.42 13.32
N VAL A 103 -11.00 18.90 14.55
CA VAL A 103 -10.08 18.76 15.68
C VAL A 103 -9.98 17.30 16.11
N ARG A 104 -11.12 16.59 16.17
CA ARG A 104 -11.15 15.15 16.48
C ARG A 104 -10.31 14.34 15.49
N ARG A 105 -10.48 14.58 14.20
CA ARG A 105 -9.68 13.92 13.15
C ARG A 105 -8.19 14.22 13.31
N ALA A 106 -7.83 15.50 13.51
CA ALA A 106 -6.44 15.92 13.70
C ALA A 106 -5.80 15.27 14.94
N ALA A 107 -6.54 15.19 16.04
CA ALA A 107 -6.07 14.58 17.28
C ALA A 107 -5.71 13.10 17.08
N VAL A 108 -6.52 12.34 16.33
CA VAL A 108 -6.23 10.93 16.05
C VAL A 108 -5.07 10.79 15.06
N ILE A 109 -4.99 11.62 14.01
CA ILE A 109 -3.84 11.61 13.09
C ILE A 109 -2.54 11.92 13.84
N ALA A 110 -2.55 12.87 14.77
CA ALA A 110 -1.41 13.23 15.59
C ALA A 110 -0.86 12.06 16.43
N ILE A 111 -1.73 11.12 16.87
CA ILE A 111 -1.30 9.90 17.57
C ILE A 111 -0.35 9.08 16.68
N GLY A 112 -0.62 9.02 15.37
CA GLY A 112 0.25 8.32 14.40
C GLY A 112 1.67 8.89 14.35
N PHE A 113 1.82 10.21 14.44
CA PHE A 113 3.14 10.87 14.46
C PHE A 113 3.89 10.67 15.77
N VAL A 114 3.18 10.69 16.91
CA VAL A 114 3.79 10.45 18.23
C VAL A 114 4.25 8.99 18.37
N LEU A 115 3.45 8.04 17.86
CA LEU A 115 3.73 6.59 17.92
C LEU A 115 4.53 6.04 16.74
N ALA A 116 4.98 6.88 15.80
CA ALA A 116 5.82 6.44 14.70
C ALA A 116 7.15 5.79 15.15
N GLY A 117 7.60 6.09 16.38
CA GLY A 117 8.75 5.42 17.01
C GLY A 117 8.47 3.98 17.47
N THR A 118 7.22 3.64 17.76
CA THR A 118 6.81 2.35 18.32
C THR A 118 5.59 1.80 17.55
N PRO A 119 5.77 1.36 16.29
CA PRO A 119 4.66 0.99 15.40
C PRO A 119 3.79 -0.16 15.92
N THR A 120 4.27 -0.97 16.85
CA THR A 120 3.53 -2.08 17.47
C THR A 120 2.45 -1.61 18.45
N GLN A 121 2.58 -0.41 19.02
CA GLN A 121 1.64 0.12 20.01
C GLN A 121 0.44 0.82 19.36
N CYS A 122 0.62 1.37 18.15
CA CYS A 122 -0.41 2.18 17.51
C CYS A 122 -1.73 1.44 17.25
N PRO A 123 -1.74 0.23 16.65
CA PRO A 123 -3.00 -0.50 16.42
C PRO A 123 -3.76 -0.79 17.71
N ARG A 124 -3.07 -1.02 18.82
CA ARG A 124 -3.68 -1.30 20.13
C ARG A 124 -4.40 -0.09 20.72
N VAL A 125 -3.81 1.10 20.59
CA VAL A 125 -4.40 2.36 21.08
C VAL A 125 -5.58 2.78 20.19
N VAL A 126 -5.43 2.62 18.88
CA VAL A 126 -6.38 3.12 17.89
C VAL A 126 -7.56 2.17 17.67
N LYS A 127 -7.47 0.89 18.08
CA LYS A 127 -8.52 -0.11 17.90
C LYS A 127 -9.91 0.37 18.37
N LEU A 128 -9.98 0.96 19.57
CA LEU A 128 -11.25 1.48 20.12
C LEU A 128 -11.80 2.69 19.34
N LEU A 129 -10.90 3.50 18.75
CA LEU A 129 -11.27 4.67 17.96
C LEU A 129 -11.75 4.29 16.56
N ALA A 130 -11.21 3.20 15.99
CA ALA A 130 -11.62 2.68 14.69
C ALA A 130 -13.07 2.17 14.69
N GLU A 131 -13.59 1.72 15.83
CA GLU A 131 -14.99 1.27 16.01
C GLU A 131 -15.94 2.40 16.40
N SER A 132 -15.45 3.65 16.46
CA SER A 132 -16.27 4.79 16.86
C SER A 132 -17.39 5.10 15.86
N TYR A 133 -18.51 5.60 16.38
CA TYR A 133 -19.66 6.02 15.55
C TYR A 133 -19.31 7.19 14.61
N ASN A 134 -18.43 8.09 15.03
CA ASN A 134 -18.05 9.27 14.26
C ASN A 134 -17.09 8.90 13.11
N PRO A 135 -17.46 9.11 11.83
CA PRO A 135 -16.61 8.70 10.72
C PRO A 135 -15.31 9.51 10.59
N HIS A 136 -15.24 10.75 11.11
CA HIS A 136 -14.00 11.54 11.12
C HIS A 136 -12.92 10.93 12.04
N VAL A 137 -13.35 10.35 13.16
CA VAL A 137 -12.47 9.62 14.08
C VAL A 137 -12.01 8.31 13.46
N ARG A 138 -12.90 7.59 12.76
CA ARG A 138 -12.53 6.38 11.98
C ARG A 138 -11.52 6.73 10.88
N TYR A 139 -11.76 7.78 10.11
CA TYR A 139 -10.79 8.23 9.10
C TYR A 139 -9.42 8.56 9.71
N GLY A 140 -9.40 9.33 10.80
CA GLY A 140 -8.16 9.67 11.50
C GLY A 140 -7.45 8.43 12.03
N SER A 141 -8.20 7.43 12.47
CA SER A 141 -7.69 6.14 12.95
C SER A 141 -6.98 5.36 11.84
N ALA A 142 -7.60 5.25 10.66
CA ALA A 142 -6.97 4.60 9.51
C ALA A 142 -5.66 5.29 9.14
N LEU A 143 -5.66 6.62 9.02
CA LEU A 143 -4.48 7.37 8.62
C LEU A 143 -3.38 7.33 9.68
N ALA A 144 -3.73 7.35 10.97
CA ALA A 144 -2.77 7.21 12.07
C ALA A 144 -2.01 5.88 11.99
N VAL A 145 -2.74 4.77 11.76
CA VAL A 145 -2.14 3.43 11.56
C VAL A 145 -1.28 3.39 10.30
N GLY A 146 -1.72 4.04 9.21
CA GLY A 146 -0.95 4.15 7.98
C GLY A 146 0.41 4.86 8.16
N ILE A 147 0.41 5.96 8.90
CA ILE A 147 1.60 6.78 9.19
C ILE A 147 2.53 6.11 10.20
N SER A 148 1.98 5.47 11.24
CA SER A 148 2.81 4.81 12.25
C SER A 148 3.42 3.51 11.75
N CYS A 149 2.64 2.69 11.02
CA CYS A 149 3.02 1.33 10.65
C CYS A 149 3.56 1.22 9.22
N THR A 150 4.09 2.30 8.67
CA THR A 150 4.56 2.35 7.28
C THR A 150 5.70 1.36 7.02
N GLY A 151 5.58 0.55 5.96
CA GLY A 151 6.59 -0.45 5.59
C GLY A 151 6.81 -1.59 6.59
N SER A 152 6.01 -1.66 7.68
CA SER A 152 6.16 -2.70 8.71
C SER A 152 5.44 -4.00 8.37
N ALA A 153 4.49 -3.98 7.43
CA ALA A 153 3.62 -5.11 7.09
C ALA A 153 2.98 -5.82 8.31
N SER A 154 2.66 -5.07 9.36
CA SER A 154 2.08 -5.61 10.59
C SER A 154 0.69 -6.23 10.32
N LYS A 155 0.52 -7.49 10.71
CA LYS A 155 -0.76 -8.21 10.58
C LYS A 155 -1.87 -7.55 11.40
N GLU A 156 -1.55 -7.08 12.61
CA GLU A 156 -2.51 -6.40 13.49
C GLU A 156 -3.06 -5.11 12.86
N ALA A 157 -2.21 -4.35 12.17
CA ALA A 157 -2.61 -3.15 11.46
C ALA A 157 -3.53 -3.48 10.26
N LEU A 158 -3.22 -4.53 9.51
CA LEU A 158 -4.02 -4.97 8.35
C LEU A 158 -5.38 -5.53 8.77
N ASP A 159 -5.43 -6.30 9.86
CA ASP A 159 -6.68 -6.84 10.38
C ASP A 159 -7.59 -5.72 10.92
N LEU A 160 -7.02 -4.63 11.45
CA LEU A 160 -7.76 -3.44 11.82
C LEU A 160 -8.28 -2.64 10.61
N LEU A 161 -7.49 -2.52 9.54
CA LEU A 161 -7.84 -1.75 8.34
C LEU A 161 -8.81 -2.48 7.40
N THR A 162 -8.79 -3.81 7.37
CA THR A 162 -9.65 -4.63 6.50
C THR A 162 -11.14 -4.30 6.62
N PRO A 163 -11.76 -4.25 7.82
CA PRO A 163 -13.17 -3.87 7.96
C PRO A 163 -13.46 -2.43 7.52
N MET A 164 -12.48 -1.52 7.63
CA MET A 164 -12.63 -0.10 7.27
C MET A 164 -12.68 0.13 5.75
N LEU A 165 -12.18 -0.83 4.95
CA LEU A 165 -12.30 -0.79 3.48
C LEU A 165 -13.75 -0.91 3.02
N SER A 166 -14.61 -1.56 3.82
CA SER A 166 -16.03 -1.75 3.54
C SER A 166 -16.93 -0.79 4.35
N ASP A 167 -16.37 0.29 4.90
CA ASP A 167 -17.14 1.29 5.66
C ASP A 167 -18.19 1.96 4.76
N PRO A 168 -19.40 2.24 5.27
CA PRO A 168 -20.43 2.94 4.48
C PRO A 168 -19.99 4.32 4.02
N VAL A 169 -19.08 4.98 4.75
CA VAL A 169 -18.63 6.35 4.45
C VAL A 169 -17.43 6.33 3.49
N ASP A 170 -17.58 7.07 2.40
CA ASP A 170 -16.65 7.16 1.27
C ASP A 170 -15.23 7.63 1.64
N TYR A 171 -15.12 8.67 2.46
CA TYR A 171 -13.82 9.19 2.88
C TYR A 171 -13.12 8.26 3.87
N VAL A 172 -13.85 7.50 4.67
CA VAL A 172 -13.26 6.48 5.55
C VAL A 172 -12.63 5.37 4.70
N ARG A 173 -13.33 4.91 3.66
CA ARG A 173 -12.77 3.97 2.66
C ARG A 173 -11.52 4.54 2.00
N GLN A 174 -11.53 5.81 1.61
CA GLN A 174 -10.35 6.50 1.08
C GLN A 174 -9.17 6.45 2.06
N GLY A 175 -9.39 6.76 3.34
CA GLY A 175 -8.36 6.70 4.38
C GLY A 175 -7.80 5.29 4.58
N ALA A 176 -8.68 4.29 4.59
CA ALA A 176 -8.31 2.88 4.72
C ALA A 176 -7.50 2.38 3.53
N LEU A 177 -7.83 2.78 2.29
CA LEU A 177 -7.08 2.42 1.10
C LEU A 177 -5.66 3.01 1.12
N LEU A 178 -5.55 4.29 1.47
CA LEU A 178 -4.25 4.97 1.62
C LEU A 178 -3.39 4.31 2.71
N ALA A 179 -3.98 4.09 3.89
CA ALA A 179 -3.29 3.49 5.02
C ALA A 179 -2.81 2.07 4.71
N THR A 180 -3.66 1.24 4.09
CA THR A 180 -3.31 -0.12 3.71
C THR A 180 -2.15 -0.13 2.71
N SER A 181 -2.15 0.77 1.74
CA SER A 181 -1.03 0.93 0.81
C SER A 181 0.27 1.38 1.49
N MET A 182 0.20 2.29 2.47
CA MET A 182 1.38 2.72 3.24
C MET A 182 1.98 1.57 4.08
N VAL A 183 1.14 0.78 4.74
CA VAL A 183 1.57 -0.37 5.55
C VAL A 183 2.22 -1.46 4.69
N LEU A 184 1.65 -1.72 3.51
CA LEU A 184 2.10 -2.77 2.59
C LEU A 184 3.23 -2.34 1.65
N MET A 185 3.66 -1.08 1.69
CA MET A 185 4.70 -0.59 0.80
C MET A 185 6.01 -1.38 1.00
N GLN A 186 6.65 -1.77 -0.11
CA GLN A 186 7.85 -2.61 -0.16
C GLN A 186 7.75 -3.99 0.53
N SER A 187 6.55 -4.51 0.77
CA SER A 187 6.38 -5.88 1.27
C SER A 187 6.84 -6.90 0.23
N SER A 188 7.68 -7.87 0.62
CA SER A 188 8.28 -8.88 -0.27
C SER A 188 7.34 -10.03 -0.66
N ASP A 189 6.11 -10.06 -0.11
CA ASP A 189 5.18 -11.15 -0.34
C ASP A 189 4.30 -10.86 -1.56
N HIS A 190 4.61 -11.53 -2.67
CA HIS A 190 3.94 -11.38 -3.96
C HIS A 190 3.14 -12.62 -4.36
N LYS A 191 2.88 -13.53 -3.42
CA LYS A 191 2.03 -14.70 -3.67
C LYS A 191 0.59 -14.26 -3.94
N ASP A 192 -0.15 -15.05 -4.72
CA ASP A 192 -1.54 -14.76 -5.09
C ASP A 192 -2.51 -14.74 -3.89
N GLU A 193 -2.12 -15.38 -2.79
CA GLU A 193 -2.83 -15.40 -1.49
C GLU A 193 -2.34 -14.31 -0.51
N SER A 194 -1.37 -13.49 -0.93
CA SER A 194 -0.84 -12.44 -0.07
C SER A 194 -1.83 -11.27 0.03
N ARG A 195 -1.90 -10.67 1.22
CA ARG A 195 -2.69 -9.46 1.48
C ARG A 195 -2.34 -8.32 0.50
N LEU A 196 -1.11 -8.26 0.01
CA LEU A 196 -0.69 -7.29 -1.01
C LEU A 196 -1.40 -7.49 -2.35
N SER A 197 -1.46 -8.74 -2.84
CA SER A 197 -2.08 -9.04 -4.13
C SER A 197 -3.60 -8.91 -4.07
N GLU A 198 -4.21 -9.28 -2.93
CA GLU A 198 -5.61 -9.00 -2.61
C GLU A 198 -5.91 -7.50 -2.63
N HIS A 199 -5.11 -6.69 -1.93
CA HIS A 199 -5.27 -5.23 -1.90
C HIS A 199 -5.12 -4.60 -3.28
N ARG A 200 -4.17 -5.08 -4.11
CA ARG A 200 -4.02 -4.61 -5.50
C ARG A 200 -5.24 -4.95 -6.37
N LYS A 201 -5.78 -6.17 -6.25
CA LYS A 201 -7.02 -6.57 -6.95
C LYS A 201 -8.20 -5.70 -6.48
N HIS A 202 -8.25 -5.38 -5.18
CA HIS A 202 -9.27 -4.50 -4.62
C HIS A 202 -9.15 -3.06 -5.16
N LEU A 203 -7.95 -2.47 -5.17
CA LEU A 203 -7.69 -1.14 -5.76
C LEU A 203 -8.12 -1.08 -7.23
N GLN A 204 -7.76 -2.09 -8.03
CA GLN A 204 -8.17 -2.16 -9.44
C GLN A 204 -9.70 -2.23 -9.60
N ARG A 205 -10.38 -3.00 -8.75
CA ARG A 205 -11.84 -3.10 -8.77
C ARG A 205 -12.48 -1.75 -8.47
N VAL A 206 -12.03 -1.05 -7.42
CA VAL A 206 -12.57 0.26 -7.02
C VAL A 206 -12.36 1.31 -8.12
N VAL A 207 -11.20 1.29 -8.80
CA VAL A 207 -10.92 2.21 -9.91
C VAL A 207 -11.75 1.87 -11.15
N ALA A 208 -11.98 0.59 -11.44
CA ALA A 208 -12.75 0.14 -12.59
C ALA A 208 -14.27 0.30 -12.42
N ASP A 209 -14.77 0.24 -11.18
CA ASP A 209 -16.20 0.35 -10.91
C ASP A 209 -16.70 1.77 -11.17
N LYS A 210 -17.77 1.88 -11.95
CA LYS A 210 -18.41 3.17 -12.23
C LYS A 210 -19.25 3.66 -11.04
N HIS A 211 -19.80 2.75 -10.24
CA HIS A 211 -20.72 3.06 -9.14
C HIS A 211 -20.03 3.49 -7.84
N GLU A 212 -18.72 3.38 -7.77
CA GLU A 212 -17.94 3.87 -6.63
C GLU A 212 -17.84 5.40 -6.60
N ASP A 213 -17.80 5.94 -5.38
CA ASP A 213 -17.71 7.37 -5.10
C ASP A 213 -16.41 7.99 -5.63
N SER A 214 -16.49 9.25 -6.07
CA SER A 214 -15.34 9.96 -6.64
C SER A 214 -14.20 10.14 -5.63
N MET A 215 -14.52 10.32 -4.35
CA MET A 215 -13.52 10.44 -3.28
C MET A 215 -12.79 9.11 -3.02
N THR A 216 -13.52 7.99 -2.99
CA THR A 216 -12.93 6.65 -2.85
C THR A 216 -12.05 6.31 -4.05
N LYS A 217 -12.44 6.68 -5.28
CA LYS A 217 -11.62 6.54 -6.49
C LYS A 217 -10.34 7.36 -6.42
N PHE A 218 -10.43 8.62 -5.99
CA PHE A 218 -9.25 9.46 -5.78
C PHE A 218 -8.30 8.81 -4.76
N GLY A 219 -8.83 8.30 -3.66
CA GLY A 219 -8.08 7.51 -2.67
C GLY A 219 -7.39 6.29 -3.28
N ALA A 220 -8.10 5.51 -4.10
CA ALA A 220 -7.56 4.32 -4.75
C ALA A 220 -6.41 4.66 -5.72
N ILE A 221 -6.55 5.72 -6.52
CA ILE A 221 -5.51 6.16 -7.46
C ILE A 221 -4.24 6.59 -6.71
N VAL A 222 -4.39 7.42 -5.67
CA VAL A 222 -3.25 7.85 -4.84
C VAL A 222 -2.64 6.64 -4.12
N ALA A 223 -3.46 5.73 -3.59
CA ALA A 223 -3.00 4.51 -2.92
C ALA A 223 -2.23 3.57 -3.86
N THR A 224 -2.62 3.44 -5.13
CA THR A 224 -1.84 2.73 -6.15
C THR A 224 -0.51 3.44 -6.43
N GLY A 225 -0.54 4.77 -6.56
CA GLY A 225 0.67 5.57 -6.77
C GLY A 225 1.67 5.47 -5.62
N LEU A 226 1.19 5.39 -4.38
CA LEU A 226 2.03 5.18 -3.19
C LEU A 226 2.66 3.79 -3.17
N LEU A 227 1.91 2.76 -3.55
CA LEU A 227 2.39 1.37 -3.56
C LEU A 227 3.51 1.17 -4.61
N ASP A 228 3.38 1.82 -5.75
CA ASP A 228 4.33 1.73 -6.87
C ASP A 228 5.31 2.93 -6.94
N ALA A 229 5.41 3.71 -5.85
CA ALA A 229 6.26 4.89 -5.78
C ALA A 229 7.72 4.58 -6.14
N GLY A 230 8.36 5.45 -6.92
CA GLY A 230 9.78 5.34 -7.30
C GLY A 230 10.15 4.04 -8.04
N GLY A 231 9.19 3.38 -8.69
CA GLY A 231 9.41 2.06 -9.30
C GLY A 231 9.57 0.95 -8.25
N ARG A 232 8.95 1.13 -7.06
CA ARG A 232 9.05 0.26 -5.87
C ARG A 232 10.40 0.28 -5.16
N ASN A 233 11.23 1.30 -5.43
CA ASN A 233 12.56 1.44 -4.83
C ASN A 233 12.61 2.40 -3.64
N VAL A 234 11.49 3.05 -3.32
CA VAL A 234 11.36 3.97 -2.18
C VAL A 234 10.37 3.43 -1.15
N SER A 235 10.64 3.71 0.12
CA SER A 235 9.67 3.61 1.20
C SER A 235 9.51 4.96 1.89
N ILE A 236 8.34 5.15 2.49
CA ILE A 236 8.07 6.24 3.42
C ILE A 236 8.62 5.78 4.77
N SER A 237 9.54 6.55 5.30
CA SER A 237 10.09 6.31 6.64
C SER A 237 10.21 7.63 7.37
N LEU A 238 9.62 7.71 8.56
CA LEU A 238 9.72 8.88 9.45
C LEU A 238 11.01 8.86 10.28
N LEU A 239 11.64 7.69 10.36
CA LEU A 239 12.86 7.44 11.10
C LEU A 239 13.96 6.96 10.15
N SER A 240 15.17 7.39 10.42
CA SER A 240 16.35 6.78 9.84
C SER A 240 16.51 5.36 10.38
N LYS A 241 17.23 4.50 9.64
CA LYS A 241 17.65 3.19 10.14
C LYS A 241 18.46 3.27 11.43
N SER A 242 19.11 4.42 11.67
CA SER A 242 19.83 4.74 12.91
C SER A 242 18.93 5.23 14.06
N GLY A 243 17.61 5.31 13.88
CA GLY A 243 16.66 5.76 14.90
C GLY A 243 16.53 7.29 15.03
N THR A 244 17.20 8.07 14.18
CA THR A 244 17.07 9.54 14.16
C THR A 244 15.82 9.98 13.40
N ARG A 245 15.15 11.02 13.87
CA ARG A 245 13.95 11.61 13.25
C ARG A 245 14.31 12.28 11.92
N ILE A 246 13.64 11.90 10.84
CA ILE A 246 13.83 12.55 9.54
C ILE A 246 12.86 13.72 9.42
N MET A 247 13.39 14.92 9.60
CA MET A 247 12.61 16.15 9.60
C MET A 247 11.81 16.37 8.30
N PRO A 248 12.39 16.25 7.08
CA PRO A 248 11.61 16.39 5.84
C PRO A 248 10.48 15.37 5.70
N ALA A 249 10.67 14.14 6.18
CA ALA A 249 9.66 13.08 6.07
C ALA A 249 8.48 13.33 7.01
N ILE A 250 8.74 13.73 8.26
CA ILE A 250 7.70 14.05 9.23
C ILE A 250 6.88 15.26 8.79
N VAL A 251 7.55 16.31 8.32
CA VAL A 251 6.89 17.52 7.80
C VAL A 251 6.12 17.21 6.52
N GLY A 252 6.72 16.46 5.59
CA GLY A 252 6.09 16.05 4.33
C GLY A 252 4.82 15.23 4.55
N MET A 253 4.88 14.24 5.45
CA MET A 253 3.70 13.46 5.83
C MET A 253 2.66 14.29 6.60
N GLY A 254 3.10 15.21 7.46
CA GLY A 254 2.21 16.13 8.18
C GLY A 254 1.40 17.00 7.23
N VAL A 255 2.07 17.64 6.26
CA VAL A 255 1.41 18.45 5.22
C VAL A 255 0.57 17.59 4.28
N PHE A 256 1.03 16.37 3.93
CA PHE A 256 0.26 15.42 3.13
C PHE A 256 -1.13 15.17 3.74
N THR A 257 -1.24 14.97 5.06
CA THR A 257 -2.56 14.73 5.71
C THR A 257 -3.58 15.85 5.52
N HIS A 258 -3.14 17.06 5.14
CA HIS A 258 -3.99 18.23 4.90
C HIS A 258 -4.58 18.30 3.49
N PHE A 259 -4.41 17.26 2.66
CA PHE A 259 -4.96 17.25 1.29
C PHE A 259 -6.48 17.42 1.23
N TRP A 260 -7.18 17.21 2.35
CA TRP A 260 -8.61 17.47 2.54
C TRP A 260 -9.01 18.91 2.22
N PHE A 261 -8.20 19.88 2.65
CA PHE A 261 -8.49 21.30 2.47
C PHE A 261 -7.88 21.84 1.19
N TRP A 262 -6.79 21.21 0.74
CA TRP A 262 -6.07 21.62 -0.46
C TRP A 262 -5.38 20.42 -1.13
N HIS A 263 -6.00 19.88 -2.17
CA HIS A 263 -5.52 18.66 -2.85
C HIS A 263 -4.06 18.70 -3.33
N PRO A 264 -3.50 19.83 -3.81
CA PRO A 264 -2.08 19.90 -4.19
C PRO A 264 -1.09 19.57 -3.07
N PHE A 265 -1.50 19.57 -1.80
CA PHE A 265 -0.63 19.14 -0.69
C PHE A 265 -0.27 17.65 -0.73
N THR A 266 -0.94 16.85 -1.55
CA THR A 266 -0.53 15.46 -1.83
C THR A 266 0.92 15.35 -2.34
N LEU A 267 1.45 16.38 -3.01
CA LEU A 267 2.80 16.40 -3.57
C LEU A 267 3.92 16.38 -2.50
N PHE A 268 3.62 16.79 -1.26
CA PHE A 268 4.57 16.80 -0.16
C PHE A 268 4.98 15.40 0.32
N VAL A 269 4.29 14.35 -0.13
CA VAL A 269 4.69 12.96 0.13
C VAL A 269 6.08 12.64 -0.44
N SER A 270 6.51 13.37 -1.48
CA SER A 270 7.84 13.20 -2.10
C SER A 270 9.00 13.40 -1.12
N LEU A 271 8.83 14.26 -0.11
CA LEU A 271 9.84 14.50 0.93
C LEU A 271 9.99 13.33 1.91
N ALA A 272 8.99 12.44 1.96
CA ALA A 272 9.00 11.28 2.82
C ALA A 272 9.55 10.03 2.12
N PHE A 273 9.76 10.08 0.80
CA PHE A 273 10.32 8.95 0.05
C PHE A 273 11.83 8.82 0.26
N HIS A 274 12.23 7.70 0.85
CA HIS A 274 13.61 7.31 1.04
C HIS A 274 13.95 6.09 0.19
N PRO A 275 15.00 6.17 -0.66
CA PRO A 275 15.42 5.02 -1.46
C PRO A 275 16.04 3.95 -0.56
N THR A 276 15.59 2.71 -0.71
CA THR A 276 16.14 1.55 0.01
C THR A 276 17.17 0.84 -0.85
N ALA A 277 18.32 1.48 -1.08
CA ALA A 277 19.44 0.91 -1.81
C ALA A 277 20.70 0.88 -0.94
N ALA A 278 21.54 -0.14 -1.14
CA ALA A 278 22.90 -0.15 -0.59
C ALA A 278 23.84 0.48 -1.61
N ILE A 279 24.43 1.62 -1.27
CA ILE A 279 25.37 2.35 -2.13
C ILE A 279 26.77 2.18 -1.54
N GLY A 280 27.61 1.38 -2.19
CA GLY A 280 29.01 1.23 -1.83
C GLY A 280 29.86 2.31 -2.52
N LEU A 281 30.77 2.92 -1.78
CA LEU A 281 31.75 3.90 -2.28
C LEU A 281 33.14 3.45 -1.79
N ASN A 282 34.16 3.58 -2.64
CA ASN A 282 35.54 3.38 -2.22
C ASN A 282 36.11 4.64 -1.53
N GLU A 283 37.34 4.58 -1.03
CA GLU A 283 38.02 5.72 -0.38
C GLU A 283 38.09 6.97 -1.28
N ASN A 284 38.09 6.77 -2.60
CA ASN A 284 38.14 7.84 -3.60
C ASN A 284 36.74 8.33 -4.04
N LEU A 285 35.66 7.94 -3.35
CA LEU A 285 34.26 8.25 -3.69
C LEU A 285 33.82 7.77 -5.09
N GLN A 286 34.50 6.77 -5.64
CA GLN A 286 34.11 6.10 -6.88
C GLN A 286 33.21 4.90 -6.58
N MET A 287 32.39 4.51 -7.56
CA MET A 287 31.48 3.36 -7.47
C MET A 287 32.24 2.07 -7.80
N PRO A 288 32.55 1.19 -6.83
CA PRO A 288 33.13 -0.11 -7.12
C PRO A 288 32.07 -1.05 -7.71
N GLN A 289 32.49 -2.07 -8.45
CA GLN A 289 31.64 -3.21 -8.78
C GLN A 289 31.75 -4.25 -7.67
N TRP A 290 30.66 -4.48 -6.97
CA TRP A 290 30.60 -5.44 -5.87
C TRP A 290 29.29 -6.23 -5.95
N ARG A 291 29.31 -7.48 -5.47
CA ARG A 291 28.14 -8.36 -5.46
C ARG A 291 27.91 -8.83 -4.03
N LEU A 292 26.66 -8.74 -3.58
CA LEU A 292 26.22 -9.29 -2.30
C LEU A 292 25.61 -10.66 -2.54
N LYS A 293 26.01 -11.63 -1.71
CA LYS A 293 25.26 -12.87 -1.55
C LYS A 293 24.28 -12.69 -0.39
N SER A 294 23.00 -12.89 -0.65
CA SER A 294 21.98 -12.97 0.40
C SER A 294 21.59 -14.43 0.64
N ASP A 295 21.29 -14.76 1.89
CA ASP A 295 20.80 -16.08 2.29
C ASP A 295 19.27 -16.23 2.10
N ALA A 296 18.57 -15.14 1.77
CA ALA A 296 17.13 -15.19 1.49
C ALA A 296 16.83 -15.74 0.08
N PRO A 297 15.65 -16.37 -0.12
CA PRO A 297 15.29 -16.93 -1.41
C PRO A 297 15.16 -15.82 -2.48
N PRO A 298 15.56 -16.07 -3.74
CA PRO A 298 15.45 -15.07 -4.82
C PRO A 298 14.04 -14.52 -5.04
N SER A 299 13.01 -15.28 -4.67
CA SER A 299 11.60 -14.84 -4.74
C SER A 299 11.29 -13.67 -3.81
N ALA A 300 11.98 -13.53 -2.68
CA ALA A 300 11.80 -12.41 -1.75
C ALA A 300 12.36 -11.09 -2.32
N TYR A 301 13.27 -11.17 -3.29
CA TYR A 301 13.89 -10.03 -3.96
C TYR A 301 13.34 -9.80 -5.37
N ALA A 302 12.44 -10.67 -5.84
CA ALA A 302 11.86 -10.55 -7.16
C ALA A 302 10.93 -9.33 -7.20
N TYR A 303 11.12 -8.46 -8.19
CA TYR A 303 10.15 -7.41 -8.44
C TYR A 303 8.80 -8.05 -8.80
N PRO A 304 7.67 -7.55 -8.24
CA PRO A 304 6.38 -8.04 -8.65
C PRO A 304 6.21 -7.78 -10.15
N PRO A 305 5.62 -8.73 -10.89
CA PRO A 305 5.42 -8.57 -12.31
C PRO A 305 4.63 -7.28 -12.58
N PRO A 306 4.95 -6.55 -13.66
CA PRO A 306 4.15 -5.41 -14.06
C PRO A 306 2.71 -5.89 -14.28
N THR A 307 1.76 -5.09 -13.83
CA THR A 307 0.35 -5.33 -14.10
C THR A 307 0.17 -5.30 -15.62
N CYS A 308 0.03 -6.47 -16.27
CA CYS A 308 -0.18 -6.52 -17.70
C CYS A 308 -1.48 -5.78 -18.03
N THR A 309 -1.36 -4.61 -18.67
CA THR A 309 -2.46 -3.83 -19.24
C THR A 309 -2.97 -4.44 -20.53
N GLU A 310 -2.19 -5.33 -21.14
CA GLU A 310 -2.73 -6.27 -22.08
C GLU A 310 -3.56 -7.25 -21.26
N LYS A 311 -4.87 -7.23 -21.51
CA LYS A 311 -5.58 -8.49 -21.59
C LYS A 311 -4.68 -9.34 -22.50
N LYS A 312 -3.85 -10.21 -21.90
CA LYS A 312 -3.80 -11.55 -22.42
C LYS A 312 -5.28 -11.93 -22.44
N GLU A 313 -5.89 -11.76 -23.60
CA GLU A 313 -6.57 -12.85 -24.24
C GLU A 313 -5.59 -14.05 -24.16
N THR A 314 -5.37 -14.59 -22.95
CA THR A 314 -5.68 -15.98 -22.79
C THR A 314 -7.11 -16.00 -23.31
N GLU A 315 -7.23 -16.44 -24.55
CA GLU A 315 -8.26 -17.38 -24.90
C GLU A 315 -8.50 -18.20 -23.64
N LYS A 316 -9.42 -17.72 -22.78
CA LYS A 316 -10.45 -18.59 -22.29
C LYS A 316 -11.00 -19.09 -23.62
N ALA A 317 -10.42 -20.19 -24.12
CA ALA A 317 -11.20 -21.19 -24.81
C ALA A 317 -12.43 -21.27 -23.92
N ALA A 318 -13.48 -20.54 -24.33
CA ALA A 318 -14.76 -20.58 -23.67
C ALA A 318 -14.98 -22.08 -23.49
N PRO A 319 -15.26 -22.60 -22.28
CA PRO A 319 -15.57 -24.01 -22.17
C PRO A 319 -16.69 -24.21 -23.18
N THR A 320 -16.38 -24.87 -24.30
CA THR A 320 -17.24 -24.89 -25.48
C THR A 320 -18.56 -25.31 -24.94
N ALA A 321 -19.50 -24.35 -24.85
CA ALA A 321 -20.72 -24.56 -24.12
C ALA A 321 -21.38 -25.69 -24.88
N VAL A 322 -21.35 -26.89 -24.31
CA VAL A 322 -21.99 -28.04 -24.91
C VAL A 322 -23.46 -27.74 -24.70
N LEU A 323 -24.02 -27.00 -25.65
CA LEU A 323 -25.41 -26.60 -25.68
C LEU A 323 -26.22 -27.87 -25.42
N SER A 324 -27.29 -27.76 -24.65
CA SER A 324 -28.12 -28.91 -24.27
C SER A 324 -28.56 -29.78 -25.46
N ILE A 325 -28.55 -29.22 -26.67
CA ILE A 325 -28.72 -29.88 -27.96
C ILE A 325 -27.56 -30.80 -28.37
N SER A 326 -26.29 -30.46 -28.13
CA SER A 326 -25.15 -31.34 -28.44
C SER A 326 -25.03 -32.52 -27.47
N LEU A 327 -25.44 -32.37 -26.20
CA LEU A 327 -25.60 -33.49 -25.27
C LEU A 327 -26.79 -34.39 -25.63
N LYS A 328 -27.92 -33.82 -26.08
CA LYS A 328 -29.06 -34.59 -26.59
C LYS A 328 -28.72 -35.32 -27.90
N ALA A 329 -27.99 -34.68 -28.80
CA ALA A 329 -27.53 -35.29 -30.04
C ALA A 329 -26.50 -36.41 -29.79
N ALA A 330 -25.60 -36.23 -28.83
CA ALA A 330 -24.66 -37.28 -28.40
C ALA A 330 -25.39 -38.45 -27.74
N LYS A 331 -26.40 -38.20 -26.89
CA LYS A 331 -27.25 -39.28 -26.31
C LYS A 331 -28.14 -39.97 -27.35
N ALA A 332 -28.61 -39.25 -28.36
CA ALA A 332 -29.38 -39.84 -29.47
C ALA A 332 -28.49 -40.68 -30.39
N LYS A 333 -27.27 -40.24 -30.68
CA LYS A 333 -26.26 -41.04 -31.39
C LYS A 333 -25.84 -42.26 -30.59
N ALA A 334 -25.54 -42.13 -29.29
CA ALA A 334 -25.22 -43.29 -28.44
C ALA A 334 -26.36 -44.32 -28.36
N LYS A 335 -27.63 -43.89 -28.39
CA LYS A 335 -28.78 -44.83 -28.51
C LYS A 335 -28.91 -45.46 -29.89
N ALA A 336 -28.56 -44.75 -30.96
CA ALA A 336 -28.55 -45.29 -32.32
C ALA A 336 -27.37 -46.26 -32.55
N ASP A 337 -26.22 -45.99 -31.94
CA ASP A 337 -25.03 -46.83 -32.02
C ASP A 337 -25.18 -48.09 -31.14
N ALA A 338 -25.83 -47.98 -29.96
CA ALA A 338 -26.21 -49.14 -29.16
C ALA A 338 -27.26 -50.04 -29.84
N ALA A 339 -28.12 -49.47 -30.70
CA ALA A 339 -29.08 -50.24 -31.51
C ALA A 339 -28.45 -50.88 -32.76
N LYS A 340 -27.26 -50.41 -33.19
CA LYS A 340 -26.47 -51.02 -34.27
C LYS A 340 -25.45 -52.05 -33.78
N ALA A 341 -25.15 -52.06 -32.48
CA ALA A 341 -24.22 -53.00 -31.86
C ALA A 341 -24.85 -54.36 -31.48
N SER A 342 -26.13 -54.60 -31.77
CA SER A 342 -26.78 -55.88 -31.52
C SER A 342 -26.65 -56.90 -32.65
N ASP A 343 -25.83 -56.63 -33.68
CA ASP A 343 -25.74 -57.49 -34.86
C ASP A 343 -24.34 -57.40 -35.53
N ALA A 344 -23.28 -57.77 -34.80
CA ALA A 344 -21.97 -58.19 -35.35
C ALA A 344 -21.00 -58.53 -34.20
N ASP A 345 -21.10 -59.75 -33.68
CA ASP A 345 -20.11 -60.36 -32.80
C ASP A 345 -19.10 -61.11 -33.68
N MET A 346 -17.97 -60.48 -34.07
CA MET A 346 -16.73 -61.10 -34.61
C MET A 346 -15.70 -60.09 -35.19
N ASP A 347 -15.32 -58.99 -34.52
CA ASP A 347 -14.15 -58.19 -34.98
C ASP A 347 -13.54 -57.24 -33.92
N VAL A 348 -13.31 -57.72 -32.69
CA VAL A 348 -12.75 -56.89 -31.61
C VAL A 348 -11.21 -56.95 -31.55
N ASP A 349 -10.58 -58.03 -32.01
CA ASP A 349 -9.12 -58.21 -31.81
C ASP A 349 -8.25 -57.44 -32.83
N LYS A 350 -8.69 -57.27 -34.09
CA LYS A 350 -7.90 -56.56 -35.11
C LYS A 350 -7.93 -55.04 -34.96
N ALA A 351 -9.02 -54.47 -34.45
CA ALA A 351 -9.15 -53.03 -34.24
C ALA A 351 -8.30 -52.53 -33.06
N GLU A 352 -8.02 -53.38 -32.07
CA GLU A 352 -7.19 -53.02 -30.92
C GLU A 352 -5.69 -53.03 -31.25
N GLU A 353 -5.24 -53.93 -32.13
CA GLU A 353 -3.84 -53.96 -32.61
C GLU A 353 -3.50 -52.76 -33.50
N GLU A 354 -4.39 -52.37 -34.43
CA GLU A 354 -4.16 -51.19 -35.29
C GLU A 354 -4.14 -49.88 -34.50
N ARG A 355 -4.90 -49.81 -33.39
CA ARG A 355 -4.95 -48.62 -32.54
C ARG A 355 -3.69 -48.49 -31.67
N LYS A 356 -3.18 -49.61 -31.14
CA LYS A 356 -1.90 -49.67 -30.43
C LYS A 356 -0.71 -49.36 -31.34
N ALA A 357 -0.74 -49.80 -32.61
CA ALA A 357 0.29 -49.47 -33.59
C ALA A 357 0.34 -47.96 -33.90
N LYS A 358 -0.81 -47.30 -34.08
CA LYS A 358 -0.89 -45.85 -34.31
C LYS A 358 -0.47 -45.02 -33.09
N GLU A 359 -0.77 -45.47 -31.87
CA GLU A 359 -0.30 -44.82 -30.65
C GLU A 359 1.21 -44.95 -30.45
N LEU A 360 1.79 -46.10 -30.79
CA LEU A 360 3.23 -46.31 -30.76
C LEU A 360 3.96 -45.42 -31.77
N GLU A 361 3.42 -45.30 -32.98
CA GLU A 361 3.98 -44.45 -34.05
C GLU A 361 3.93 -42.97 -33.68
N ALA A 362 2.83 -42.52 -33.05
CA ALA A 362 2.71 -41.16 -32.52
C ALA A 362 3.69 -40.87 -31.36
N GLN A 363 3.93 -41.85 -30.48
CA GLN A 363 4.91 -41.72 -29.39
C GLN A 363 6.35 -41.69 -29.90
N LEU A 364 6.68 -42.47 -30.93
CA LEU A 364 7.99 -42.45 -31.58
C LEU A 364 8.24 -41.11 -32.28
N ALA A 365 7.25 -40.58 -33.00
CA ALA A 365 7.34 -39.26 -33.63
C ALA A 365 7.52 -38.13 -32.60
N ALA A 366 6.84 -38.21 -31.45
CA ALA A 366 6.99 -37.24 -30.36
C ALA A 366 8.38 -37.33 -29.70
N ARG A 367 8.94 -38.54 -29.56
CA ARG A 367 10.30 -38.75 -29.04
C ARG A 367 11.36 -38.17 -29.98
N ASP A 368 11.21 -38.39 -31.28
CA ASP A 368 12.18 -37.91 -32.27
C ASP A 368 12.12 -36.38 -32.41
N ALA A 369 10.93 -35.77 -32.31
CA ALA A 369 10.78 -34.32 -32.21
C ALA A 369 11.44 -33.75 -30.92
N MET A 370 11.34 -34.46 -29.80
CA MET A 370 11.98 -34.05 -28.55
C MET A 370 13.52 -34.14 -28.64
N LEU A 371 14.06 -35.17 -29.30
CA LEU A 371 15.51 -35.33 -29.52
C LEU A 371 16.07 -34.23 -30.42
N THR A 372 15.37 -33.87 -31.51
CA THR A 372 15.79 -32.76 -32.38
C THR A 372 15.79 -31.41 -31.65
N ALA A 373 14.80 -31.13 -30.79
CA ALA A 373 14.78 -29.92 -29.96
C ALA A 373 15.93 -29.89 -28.94
N ILE A 374 16.31 -31.04 -28.37
CA ILE A 374 17.44 -31.16 -27.45
C ILE A 374 18.78 -30.92 -28.18
N ASP A 375 18.91 -31.38 -29.42
CA ASP A 375 20.09 -31.12 -30.26
C ASP A 375 20.24 -29.64 -30.61
N GLU A 376 19.13 -28.94 -30.91
CA GLU A 376 19.14 -27.48 -31.14
C GLU A 376 19.54 -26.70 -29.88
N LEU A 377 19.08 -27.14 -28.69
CA LEU A 377 19.43 -26.52 -27.41
C LEU A 377 20.90 -26.74 -27.03
N LYS A 378 21.49 -27.87 -27.45
CA LYS A 378 22.93 -28.14 -27.34
C LYS A 378 23.74 -27.23 -28.28
N ALA A 379 23.30 -27.02 -29.52
CA ALA A 379 23.94 -26.09 -30.45
C ALA A 379 23.94 -24.64 -29.92
N LYS A 380 22.93 -24.27 -29.13
CA LYS A 380 22.83 -22.97 -28.45
C LYS A 380 23.57 -22.89 -27.10
N GLY A 381 24.30 -23.94 -26.71
CA GLY A 381 25.12 -23.96 -25.48
C GLY A 381 24.33 -23.88 -24.16
N SER A 382 23.01 -24.09 -24.21
CA SER A 382 22.11 -23.90 -23.06
C SER A 382 21.96 -25.14 -22.17
N VAL A 383 22.55 -26.27 -22.55
CA VAL A 383 22.45 -27.54 -21.82
C VAL A 383 23.86 -28.07 -21.47
N PRO A 384 24.17 -28.32 -20.19
CA PRO A 384 25.41 -28.97 -19.79
C PRO A 384 25.57 -30.37 -20.40
N ALA A 385 26.77 -30.72 -20.87
CA ALA A 385 27.03 -31.98 -21.59
C ALA A 385 26.63 -33.26 -20.80
N ALA A 386 26.71 -33.21 -19.47
CA ALA A 386 26.31 -34.32 -18.60
C ALA A 386 24.79 -34.57 -18.56
N VAL A 387 23.98 -33.54 -18.81
CA VAL A 387 22.51 -33.64 -18.83
C VAL A 387 22.04 -34.16 -20.18
N TYR A 388 22.68 -33.71 -21.27
CA TYR A 388 22.43 -34.23 -22.62
C TYR A 388 22.66 -35.75 -22.70
N ALA A 389 23.79 -36.24 -22.18
CA ALA A 389 24.12 -37.67 -22.20
C ALA A 389 23.12 -38.56 -21.46
N LYS A 390 22.36 -38.02 -20.48
CA LYS A 390 21.31 -38.76 -19.77
C LYS A 390 19.94 -38.71 -20.44
N LEU A 391 19.71 -37.74 -21.33
CA LEU A 391 18.45 -37.57 -22.05
C LEU A 391 18.43 -38.33 -23.38
N THR A 392 19.61 -38.63 -23.94
CA THR A 392 19.78 -39.35 -25.20
C THR A 392 20.09 -40.85 -25.03
N ALA A 393 20.34 -41.30 -23.80
CA ALA A 393 20.54 -42.71 -23.43
C ALA A 393 19.24 -43.26 -22.85
#